data_AF-Q9EW84-F1
#
_entry.id   AF-Q9EW84-F1
#
_cell.length_a   1.000
_cell.length_b   1.000
_cell.length_c   1.000
_cell.angle_alpha   90.00
_cell.angle_beta   90.00
_cell.angle_gamma   90.00
#
_symmetry.space_group_name_H-M   'P 1'
#
loop_
_entity.id
_entity.type
_entity.pdbx_description
1 polymer ?
#
loop_
_entity_poly.entity_id
_entity_poly.type
_entity_poly.pdbx_seq_one_letter_code
_entity_poly.pdbx_strand_id
1 'polypeptide(L)'
;FNSELGNGGAKYSEGVYAVALNPKTGAVLSMSGIKHDLKTGELTPDSLGTVTNVFVPGSVVKAATISSGWENGVLSGNQTLTDQPIVFQGSAPIYSWYKLAYGSFPITAVEALEYSSNAYMVQTALGIMGQTYQPNMFVGTSNLETAMGKLRATFGEYGLGAATGIDL
;
A
#
# COMPACT_ATOMS: atom_id res chain seq x y z
N PHE A 1 12.03 -13.16 -14.45
CA PHE A 1 12.88 -13.40 -13.26
C PHE A 1 14.35 -13.59 -13.63
N ASN A 2 14.72 -14.61 -14.42
CA ASN A 2 16.13 -14.86 -14.81
C ASN A 2 16.88 -13.62 -15.34
N SER A 3 16.23 -12.78 -16.14
CA SER A 3 16.80 -11.51 -16.62
C SER A 3 17.20 -10.56 -15.48
N GLU A 4 16.31 -10.37 -14.50
CA GLU A 4 16.56 -9.54 -13.31
C GLU A 4 17.58 -10.16 -12.34
N LEU A 5 17.70 -11.49 -12.34
CA LEU A 5 18.76 -12.14 -11.57
C LEU A 5 20.13 -11.90 -12.24
N GLY A 6 20.19 -12.01 -13.57
CA GLY A 6 21.40 -11.79 -14.36
C GLY A 6 21.92 -10.35 -14.34
N ASN A 7 21.04 -9.36 -14.22
CA ASN A 7 21.43 -7.94 -14.10
C ASN A 7 21.66 -7.50 -12.63
N GLY A 8 21.47 -8.40 -11.66
CA GLY A 8 21.64 -8.16 -10.22
C GLY A 8 20.45 -7.54 -9.51
N GLY A 9 19.39 -7.12 -10.23
CA GLY A 9 18.19 -6.50 -9.68
C GLY A 9 17.37 -7.42 -8.76
N ALA A 10 17.45 -8.74 -8.96
CA ALA A 10 16.77 -9.75 -8.15
C ALA A 10 17.70 -10.53 -7.21
N LYS A 11 18.96 -10.09 -7.02
CA LYS A 11 19.96 -10.82 -6.22
C LYS A 11 19.49 -11.18 -4.80
N TYR A 12 18.73 -10.27 -4.19
CA TYR A 12 18.19 -10.43 -2.83
C TYR A 12 16.69 -10.70 -2.81
N SER A 13 16.07 -10.92 -3.97
CA SER A 13 14.63 -11.20 -4.09
C SER A 13 14.38 -12.67 -3.80
N GLU A 14 13.40 -12.96 -2.94
CA GLU A 14 12.97 -14.31 -2.56
C GLU A 14 12.21 -15.03 -3.68
N GLY A 15 11.86 -14.32 -4.76
CA GLY A 15 11.11 -14.85 -5.88
C GLY A 15 10.21 -13.83 -6.57
N VAL A 16 9.41 -14.32 -7.51
CA VAL A 16 8.37 -13.52 -8.18
C VAL A 16 7.09 -14.33 -8.30
N TYR A 17 5.96 -13.67 -8.09
CA TYR A 17 4.63 -14.28 -8.07
C TYR A 17 3.67 -13.45 -8.92
N ALA A 18 2.77 -14.13 -9.63
CA ALA A 18 1.75 -13.52 -10.46
C ALA A 18 0.45 -14.32 -10.38
N VAL A 19 -0.67 -13.61 -10.25
CA VAL A 19 -2.02 -14.17 -10.27
C VAL A 19 -2.83 -13.37 -11.27
N ALA A 20 -3.53 -14.07 -12.17
CA ALA A 20 -4.44 -13.47 -13.13
C ALA A 20 -5.84 -14.04 -12.92
N LEU A 21 -6.83 -13.15 -12.80
CA LEU A 21 -8.23 -13.49 -12.56
C LEU A 21 -9.10 -12.88 -13.66
N ASN A 22 -10.24 -13.52 -13.93
CA ASN A 22 -11.36 -12.86 -14.58
C ASN A 22 -12.14 -12.05 -13.53
N PRO A 23 -12.08 -10.70 -13.57
CA PRO A 23 -12.65 -9.87 -12.51
C PRO A 23 -14.19 -9.91 -12.44
N LYS A 24 -14.86 -10.37 -13.50
CA LYS A 24 -16.33 -10.47 -13.54
C LYS A 24 -16.87 -11.77 -12.94
N THR A 25 -16.05 -12.82 -12.90
CA THR A 25 -16.50 -14.18 -12.55
C THR A 25 -15.72 -14.79 -11.40
N GLY A 26 -14.58 -14.22 -11.01
CA GLY A 26 -13.67 -14.80 -10.04
C GLY A 26 -12.84 -15.96 -10.59
N ALA A 27 -13.02 -16.36 -11.86
CA ALA A 27 -12.28 -17.46 -12.44
C ALA A 27 -10.77 -17.20 -12.44
N VAL A 28 -9.99 -18.13 -11.91
CA VAL A 28 -8.53 -18.10 -11.95
C VAL A 28 -8.08 -18.43 -13.37
N LEU A 29 -7.39 -17.49 -14.01
CA LEU A 29 -6.80 -17.68 -15.34
C LEU A 29 -5.44 -18.38 -15.22
N SER A 30 -4.62 -17.93 -14.26
CA SER A 30 -3.34 -18.53 -13.95
C SER A 30 -2.84 -18.07 -12.57
N MET A 31 -2.19 -18.98 -11.85
CA MET A 31 -1.39 -18.70 -10.66
C MET A 31 0.01 -19.23 -10.91
N SER A 32 1.02 -18.39 -10.76
CA SER A 32 2.40 -18.76 -11.07
C SER A 32 3.36 -18.09 -10.11
N GLY A 33 4.39 -18.83 -9.70
CA GLY A 33 5.45 -18.31 -8.86
C GLY A 33 6.76 -19.01 -9.14
N ILE A 34 7.86 -18.28 -8.94
CA ILE A 34 9.22 -18.80 -8.92
C ILE A 34 9.82 -18.39 -7.60
N LYS A 35 10.24 -19.37 -6.80
CA LYS A 35 10.97 -19.16 -5.56
C LYS A 35 12.47 -19.17 -5.85
N HIS A 36 13.18 -18.23 -5.22
CA HIS A 36 14.64 -18.11 -5.28
C HIS A 36 15.23 -18.38 -3.90
N ASP A 37 16.01 -19.46 -3.78
CA ASP A 37 16.71 -19.76 -2.54
C ASP A 37 17.97 -18.90 -2.42
N LEU A 38 17.97 -17.95 -1.49
CA LEU A 38 19.08 -17.01 -1.31
C LEU A 38 20.37 -17.65 -0.78
N LYS A 39 20.34 -18.90 -0.31
CA LYS A 39 21.52 -19.63 0.17
C LYS A 39 22.20 -20.39 -0.96
N THR A 40 21.42 -21.04 -1.81
CA THR A 40 21.93 -21.91 -2.88
C THR A 40 21.92 -21.23 -4.26
N GLY A 41 21.11 -20.18 -4.44
CA GLY A 41 20.85 -19.56 -5.74
C GLY A 41 19.86 -20.35 -6.62
N GLU A 42 19.28 -21.43 -6.11
CA GLU A 42 18.37 -22.29 -6.87
C GLU A 42 17.02 -21.61 -7.14
N LEU A 43 16.50 -21.83 -8.35
CA LEU A 43 15.18 -21.37 -8.77
C LEU A 43 14.22 -22.55 -8.90
N THR A 44 13.11 -22.50 -8.19
CA THR A 44 12.11 -23.58 -8.15
C THR A 44 10.71 -23.05 -8.48
N PRO A 45 9.89 -23.79 -9.25
CA PRO A 45 8.48 -23.47 -9.42
C PRO A 45 7.75 -23.48 -8.07
N ASP A 46 7.00 -22.42 -7.77
CA ASP A 46 6.25 -22.25 -6.53
C ASP A 46 4.90 -21.56 -6.78
N SER A 47 3.98 -22.28 -7.42
CA SER A 47 2.65 -21.73 -7.68
C SER A 47 1.83 -21.55 -6.39
N LEU A 48 2.01 -22.43 -5.40
CA LEU A 48 1.32 -22.34 -4.11
C LEU A 48 1.74 -21.11 -3.29
N GLY A 49 2.96 -20.61 -3.48
CA GLY A 49 3.41 -19.37 -2.86
C GLY A 49 2.50 -18.16 -3.11
N THR A 50 1.65 -18.19 -4.14
CA THR A 50 0.63 -17.15 -4.38
C THR A 50 -0.47 -17.09 -3.32
N VAL A 51 -0.66 -18.15 -2.51
CA VAL A 51 -1.66 -18.22 -1.44
C VAL A 51 -1.08 -18.58 -0.07
N THR A 52 0.15 -19.09 -0.02
CA THR A 52 0.81 -19.47 1.25
C THR A 52 1.81 -18.45 1.75
N ASN A 53 2.38 -17.62 0.87
CA ASN A 53 3.41 -16.64 1.24
C ASN A 53 2.79 -15.24 1.35
N VAL A 54 3.35 -14.41 2.25
CA VAL A 54 2.92 -13.03 2.46
C VAL A 54 4.06 -12.06 2.20
N PHE A 55 3.73 -10.92 1.59
CA PHE A 55 4.68 -9.87 1.23
C PHE A 55 4.14 -8.51 1.67
N VAL A 56 5.03 -7.57 1.96
CA VAL A 56 4.62 -6.17 2.17
C VAL A 56 4.16 -5.61 0.82
N PRO A 57 2.90 -5.16 0.69
CA PRO A 57 2.33 -4.85 -0.63
C PRO A 57 2.82 -3.50 -1.22
N GLY A 58 3.38 -2.63 -0.38
CA GLY A 58 3.82 -1.30 -0.82
C GLY A 58 2.65 -0.41 -1.28
N SER A 59 2.89 0.46 -2.26
CA SER A 59 1.92 1.52 -2.64
C SER A 59 0.70 1.03 -3.44
N VAL A 60 0.61 -0.26 -3.79
CA VAL A 60 -0.56 -0.79 -4.52
C VAL A 60 -1.86 -0.71 -3.70
N VAL A 61 -1.76 -0.55 -2.38
CA VAL A 61 -2.92 -0.47 -1.46
C VAL A 61 -3.53 0.93 -1.32
N LYS A 62 -2.95 1.96 -1.96
CA LYS A 62 -3.37 3.36 -1.75
C LYS A 62 -4.84 3.61 -2.09
N ALA A 63 -5.38 2.92 -3.09
CA ALA A 63 -6.81 3.00 -3.42
C ALA A 63 -7.71 2.57 -2.24
N ALA A 64 -7.32 1.53 -1.49
CA ALA A 64 -8.05 1.08 -0.31
C ALA A 64 -7.97 2.12 0.82
N THR A 65 -6.82 2.80 0.99
CA THR A 65 -6.68 3.88 1.98
C THR A 65 -7.57 5.08 1.65
N ILE A 66 -7.62 5.50 0.38
CA ILE A 66 -8.53 6.58 -0.06
C ILE A 66 -9.98 6.17 0.14
N SER A 67 -10.34 4.92 -0.18
CA SER A 67 -11.69 4.38 0.06
C SER A 67 -12.10 4.50 1.53
N SER A 68 -11.18 4.16 2.44
CA SER A 68 -11.41 4.28 3.88
C SER A 68 -11.61 5.74 4.30
N GLY A 69 -10.94 6.66 3.62
CA GLY A 69 -11.16 8.11 3.78
C GLY A 69 -12.57 8.53 3.41
N TRP A 70 -13.14 8.02 2.30
CA TRP A 70 -14.52 8.32 1.90
C TRP A 70 -15.55 7.69 2.85
N GLU A 71 -15.39 6.40 3.18
CA GLU A 71 -16.30 5.67 4.08
C GLU A 71 -16.40 6.31 5.47
N ASN A 72 -15.29 6.88 5.96
CA ASN A 72 -15.23 7.53 7.27
C ASN A 72 -15.46 9.05 7.20
N GLY A 73 -15.87 9.60 6.05
CA GLY A 73 -16.19 11.01 5.89
C GLY A 73 -14.99 11.97 6.00
N VAL A 74 -13.77 11.46 5.84
CA VAL A 74 -12.52 12.22 5.90
C VAL A 74 -12.19 12.87 4.56
N LEU A 75 -12.56 12.19 3.47
CA LEU A 75 -12.43 12.68 2.10
C LEU A 75 -13.81 12.86 1.48
N SER A 76 -13.94 13.80 0.54
CA SER A 76 -15.16 14.03 -0.25
C SER A 76 -14.85 14.21 -1.73
N GLY A 77 -15.40 13.32 -2.57
CA GLY A 77 -15.16 13.32 -4.02
C GLY A 77 -13.66 13.23 -4.35
N ASN A 78 -13.23 14.01 -5.36
CA ASN A 78 -11.82 14.11 -5.75
C ASN A 78 -11.08 15.18 -4.92
N GLN A 79 -11.12 15.06 -3.58
CA GLN A 79 -10.66 16.09 -2.65
C GLN A 79 -9.20 16.49 -2.89
N THR A 80 -8.94 17.79 -2.93
CA THR A 80 -7.59 18.35 -2.94
C THR A 80 -7.01 18.39 -1.54
N LEU A 81 -5.80 17.85 -1.36
CA LEU A 81 -4.95 18.03 -0.18
C LEU A 81 -3.64 18.71 -0.59
N THR A 82 -2.89 19.20 0.39
CA THR A 82 -1.52 19.69 0.13
C THR A 82 -0.55 18.53 0.24
N ASP A 83 0.12 18.20 -0.86
CA ASP A 83 1.30 17.35 -0.83
C ASP A 83 2.45 18.10 -0.18
N GLN A 84 3.00 17.59 0.92
CA GLN A 84 4.04 18.23 1.70
C GLN A 84 4.82 17.20 2.52
N PRO A 85 6.05 17.52 2.96
CA PRO A 85 6.76 16.70 3.93
C PRO A 85 5.93 16.53 5.20
N ILE A 86 5.68 15.29 5.62
CA ILE A 86 4.92 15.04 6.85
C ILE A 86 5.89 14.85 8.01
N VAL A 87 5.96 15.86 8.87
CA VAL A 87 6.82 15.91 10.06
C VAL A 87 5.98 15.86 11.33
N PHE A 88 6.15 14.80 12.12
CA PHE A 88 5.64 14.68 13.49
C PHE A 88 6.76 14.94 14.49
N GLN A 89 6.40 15.40 15.69
CA GLN A 89 7.38 15.73 16.73
C GLN A 89 8.26 14.53 17.09
N GLY A 90 9.59 14.73 17.10
CA GLY A 90 10.56 13.70 17.48
C GLY A 90 10.78 12.59 16.45
N SER A 91 10.35 12.79 15.21
CA SER A 91 10.49 11.80 14.13
C SER A 91 11.16 12.39 12.89
N ALA A 92 11.73 11.52 12.05
CA ALA A 92 12.19 11.93 10.72
C ALA A 92 11.00 12.26 9.80
N PRO A 93 11.14 13.21 8.86
CA PRO A 93 10.08 13.51 7.90
C PRO A 93 9.72 12.32 7.02
N ILE A 94 8.42 12.14 6.77
CA ILE A 94 7.89 11.19 5.79
C ILE A 94 7.76 11.90 4.44
N TYR A 95 8.30 11.29 3.39
CA TYR A 95 8.28 11.80 2.02
C TYR A 95 7.65 10.81 1.04
N SER A 96 7.09 11.35 -0.04
CA SER A 96 6.89 10.63 -1.30
C SER A 96 8.23 10.39 -2.03
N TRP A 97 8.22 9.66 -3.14
CA TRP A 97 9.44 9.31 -3.88
C TRP A 97 10.18 10.54 -4.44
N TYR A 98 9.45 11.58 -4.83
CA TYR A 98 10.00 12.84 -5.37
C TYR A 98 10.57 13.80 -4.31
N LYS A 99 10.56 13.42 -3.02
CA LYS A 99 11.16 14.17 -1.91
C LYS A 99 10.73 15.66 -1.90
N LEU A 100 11.69 16.57 -2.09
CA LEU A 100 11.50 18.03 -2.05
C LEU A 100 11.56 18.67 -3.45
N ALA A 101 11.69 17.88 -4.52
CA ALA A 101 11.95 18.39 -5.87
C ALA A 101 10.86 19.36 -6.38
N TYR A 102 9.64 19.24 -5.86
CA TYR A 102 8.49 20.07 -6.25
C TYR A 102 7.99 20.98 -5.13
N GLY A 103 8.69 21.04 -3.99
CA GLY A 103 8.18 21.72 -2.80
C GLY A 103 6.85 21.13 -2.32
N SER A 104 6.01 21.96 -1.68
CA SER A 104 4.64 21.60 -1.31
C SER A 104 3.65 22.15 -2.33
N PHE A 105 2.68 21.33 -2.76
CA PHE A 105 1.73 21.71 -3.82
C PHE A 105 0.37 21.02 -3.63
N PRO A 106 -0.74 21.60 -4.13
CA PRO A 106 -2.04 20.95 -4.06
C PRO A 106 -2.09 19.73 -4.98
N ILE A 107 -2.72 18.66 -4.52
CA ILE A 107 -2.91 17.41 -5.26
C ILE A 107 -4.30 16.84 -4.98
N THR A 108 -4.99 16.36 -6.01
CA THR A 108 -6.28 15.68 -5.92
C THR A 108 -6.13 14.20 -5.58
N ALA A 109 -7.23 13.50 -5.26
CA ALA A 109 -7.20 12.06 -5.01
C ALA A 109 -6.73 11.26 -6.25
N VAL A 110 -7.15 11.68 -7.44
CA VAL A 110 -6.73 11.10 -8.73
C VAL A 110 -5.22 11.25 -8.91
N GLU A 111 -4.69 12.47 -8.77
CA GLU A 111 -3.26 12.74 -8.91
C GLU A 111 -2.45 12.05 -7.79
N ALA A 112 -3.00 11.90 -6.58
CA ALA A 112 -2.35 11.19 -5.49
C ALA A 112 -2.12 9.71 -5.80
N LEU A 113 -3.01 9.07 -6.55
CA LEU A 113 -2.80 7.72 -7.09
C LEU A 113 -1.79 7.74 -8.24
N GLU A 114 -1.92 8.68 -9.17
CA GLU A 114 -1.02 8.83 -10.33
C GLU A 114 0.44 9.02 -9.91
N TYR A 115 0.70 9.90 -8.95
CA TYR A 115 2.05 10.20 -8.46
C TYR A 115 2.47 9.34 -7.27
N SER A 116 1.58 8.45 -6.81
CA SER A 116 1.81 7.62 -5.64
C SER A 116 2.22 8.47 -4.42
N SER A 117 1.44 9.51 -4.10
CA SER A 117 1.71 10.40 -2.98
C SER A 117 1.60 9.67 -1.63
N ASN A 118 2.65 9.71 -0.82
CA ASN A 118 2.60 9.24 0.58
C ASN A 118 1.95 10.30 1.49
N ALA A 119 2.17 11.58 1.20
CA ALA A 119 1.61 12.67 1.99
C ALA A 119 0.08 12.65 2.01
N TYR A 120 -0.56 12.37 0.89
CA TYR A 120 -2.01 12.25 0.79
C TYR A 120 -2.55 11.09 1.63
N MET A 121 -1.88 9.94 1.59
CA MET A 121 -2.28 8.74 2.36
C MET A 121 -2.13 8.95 3.86
N VAL A 122 -1.01 9.56 4.29
CA VAL A 122 -0.76 9.82 5.71
C VAL A 122 -1.74 10.85 6.26
N GLN A 123 -2.04 11.92 5.51
CA GLN A 123 -3.05 12.90 5.91
C GLN A 123 -4.44 12.27 5.99
N THR A 124 -4.79 11.37 5.06
CA THR A 124 -6.06 10.62 5.10
C THR A 124 -6.13 9.75 6.36
N ALA A 125 -5.08 8.97 6.66
CA ALA A 125 -5.02 8.13 7.86
C ALA A 125 -5.12 8.94 9.16
N LEU A 126 -4.48 10.12 9.20
CA LEU A 126 -4.58 11.03 10.34
C LEU A 126 -6.01 11.57 10.50
N GLY A 127 -6.68 11.89 9.39
CA GLY A 127 -8.08 12.29 9.39
C GLY A 127 -9.02 11.19 9.90
N ILE A 128 -8.78 9.92 9.55
CA ILE A 128 -9.52 8.76 10.10
C ILE A 128 -9.34 8.67 11.62
N MET A 129 -8.18 9.08 12.14
CA MET A 129 -7.87 9.20 13.57
C MET A 129 -8.50 10.43 14.24
N GLY A 130 -9.21 11.27 13.48
CA GLY A 130 -9.87 12.49 13.96
C GLY A 130 -8.92 13.69 14.07
N GLN A 131 -7.78 13.68 13.38
CA GLN A 131 -6.78 14.74 13.44
C GLN A 131 -6.52 15.33 12.05
N THR A 132 -6.36 16.65 11.97
CA THR A 132 -5.89 17.32 10.74
C THR A 132 -4.41 17.60 10.88
N TYR A 133 -3.64 17.30 9.85
CA TYR A 133 -2.18 17.46 9.88
C TYR A 133 -1.78 18.91 10.14
N GLN A 134 -0.82 19.11 11.04
CA GLN A 134 -0.10 20.36 11.25
C GLN A 134 1.40 20.05 11.40
N PRO A 135 2.30 20.85 10.80
CA PRO A 135 3.74 20.63 10.93
C PRO A 135 4.20 20.56 12.39
N ASN A 136 5.01 19.54 12.71
CA ASN A 136 5.57 19.30 14.05
C ASN A 136 4.52 18.98 15.13
N MET A 137 3.31 18.57 14.75
CA MET A 137 2.30 18.18 15.72
C MET A 137 2.75 16.99 16.59
N PHE A 138 2.31 17.00 17.84
CA PHE A 138 2.22 15.79 18.65
C PHE A 138 0.97 15.02 18.23
N VAL A 139 1.12 13.73 17.92
CA VAL A 139 -0.01 12.88 17.55
C VAL A 139 -0.71 12.40 18.83
N GLY A 140 -1.95 12.80 19.04
CA GLY A 140 -2.78 12.26 20.11
C GLY A 140 -3.20 10.83 19.77
N THR A 141 -2.94 9.85 20.65
CA THR A 141 -3.15 8.43 20.36
C THR A 141 -4.44 7.83 20.93
N SER A 142 -5.32 8.64 21.52
CA SER A 142 -6.59 8.16 22.11
C SER A 142 -7.49 7.42 21.12
N ASN A 143 -7.45 7.77 19.83
CA ASN A 143 -8.25 7.14 18.77
C ASN A 143 -7.48 6.11 17.94
N LEU A 144 -6.26 5.72 18.35
CA LEU A 144 -5.37 4.88 17.54
C LEU A 144 -5.99 3.52 17.19
N GLU A 145 -6.52 2.81 18.18
CA GLU A 145 -7.11 1.48 17.98
C GLU A 145 -8.34 1.56 17.06
N THR A 146 -9.21 2.53 17.29
CA THR A 146 -10.39 2.79 16.45
C THR A 146 -9.99 3.12 15.01
N ALA A 147 -8.99 3.98 14.81
CA ALA A 147 -8.52 4.37 13.48
C ALA A 147 -7.90 3.18 12.72
N MET A 148 -7.09 2.38 13.41
CA MET A 148 -6.51 1.15 12.86
C MET A 148 -7.59 0.14 12.49
N GLY A 149 -8.61 -0.03 13.35
CA GLY A 149 -9.77 -0.89 13.09
C GLY A 149 -10.54 -0.47 11.84
N LYS A 150 -10.82 0.83 11.69
CA LYS A 150 -11.49 1.38 10.50
C LYS A 150 -10.69 1.17 9.22
N LEU A 151 -9.40 1.49 9.23
CA LEU A 151 -8.55 1.30 8.05
C LEU A 151 -8.47 -0.18 7.64
N ARG A 152 -8.32 -1.09 8.62
CA ARG A 152 -8.29 -2.54 8.38
C ARG A 152 -9.62 -3.11 7.92
N ALA A 153 -10.73 -2.57 8.40
CA ALA A 153 -12.07 -2.96 7.95
C ALA A 153 -12.20 -2.69 6.45
N THR A 154 -11.90 -1.48 5.99
CA THR A 154 -11.91 -1.15 4.56
C THR A 154 -10.95 -2.02 3.76
N PHE A 155 -9.74 -2.27 4.28
CA PHE A 155 -8.78 -3.17 3.61
C PHE A 155 -9.37 -4.59 3.44
N GLY A 156 -10.07 -5.10 4.45
CA GLY A 156 -10.75 -6.39 4.41
C GLY A 156 -11.84 -6.47 3.34
N GLU A 157 -12.54 -5.39 3.03
CA GLU A 157 -13.55 -5.32 1.96
C GLU A 157 -12.96 -5.58 0.57
N TYR A 158 -11.66 -5.29 0.39
CA TYR A 158 -10.90 -5.58 -0.83
C TYR A 158 -10.11 -6.91 -0.75
N GLY A 159 -10.30 -7.71 0.30
CA GLY A 159 -9.56 -8.96 0.52
C GLY A 159 -8.15 -8.79 1.10
N LEU A 160 -7.75 -7.56 1.49
CA LEU A 160 -6.43 -7.29 2.05
C LEU A 160 -6.41 -7.63 3.55
N GLY A 161 -5.91 -8.82 3.88
CA GLY A 161 -5.89 -9.33 5.26
C GLY A 161 -7.19 -10.03 5.69
N ALA A 162 -8.06 -10.34 4.73
CA ALA A 162 -9.26 -11.15 4.90
C ALA A 162 -9.19 -12.41 4.02
N ALA A 163 -10.04 -13.40 4.31
CA ALA A 163 -10.10 -14.62 3.52
C ALA A 163 -10.54 -14.31 2.07
N THR A 164 -9.83 -14.85 1.08
CA THR A 164 -10.16 -14.67 -0.34
C THR A 164 -11.35 -15.52 -0.80
N GLY A 165 -11.65 -16.60 -0.07
CA GLY A 165 -12.66 -17.58 -0.46
C GLY A 165 -12.21 -18.56 -1.55
N ILE A 166 -10.90 -18.67 -1.81
CA ILE A 166 -10.35 -19.63 -2.78
C ILE A 166 -10.68 -21.08 -2.38
N ASP A 167 -10.96 -21.92 -3.37
CA ASP A 167 -11.38 -23.32 -3.24
C ASP A 167 -10.19 -24.30 -3.23
N LEU A 168 -9.35 -24.18 -2.21
CA LEU A 168 -8.17 -25.05 -1.97
C LEU A 168 -8.32 -25.92 -0.72
#